data_AF-A0A7W1VYF8-F1
#
_entry.id   AF-A0A7W1VYF8-F1
#
_cell.length_a   1.000
_cell.length_b   1.000
_cell.length_c   1.000
_cell.angle_alpha   90.00
_cell.angle_beta   90.00
_cell.angle_gamma   90.00
#
_symmetry.space_group_name_H-M   'P 1'
#
loop_
_entity.id
_entity.type
_entity.pdbx_description
1 polymer ?
#
loop_
_entity_poly.entity_id
_entity_poly.type
_entity_poly.pdbx_seq_one_letter_code
_entity_poly.pdbx_strand_id
1 'polypeptide(L)'
;GCNIILPKEQHPNKYLDKWVDFDFFFVRKTLLSKYSYGFIVMPGGFGTLDEFFEALTMIQTGKFQKFPIVLMGVDYHKALAEHFQRLVTEKTIDPFDLRLFIITDSVEEAVEHIRKNAIEEFGLKKKKKMKRWWILGEKN
;
A
#
# COMPACT_ATOMS: atom_id res chain seq x y z
N GLY A 1 12.54 2.32 -2.03
CA GLY A 1 12.50 1.49 -0.81
C GLY A 1 12.43 2.40 0.39
N CYS A 2 11.56 2.08 1.34
CA CYS A 2 11.46 2.78 2.62
C CYS A 2 11.94 1.81 3.71
N ASN A 3 13.22 1.86 4.05
CA ASN A 3 13.86 0.91 4.95
C ASN A 3 13.86 1.44 6.39
N ILE A 4 13.83 0.55 7.37
CA ILE A 4 14.03 0.91 8.78
C ILE A 4 15.37 0.34 9.23
N ILE A 5 16.16 1.14 9.94
CA ILE A 5 17.42 0.68 10.52
C ILE A 5 17.10 -0.28 11.65
N LEU A 6 17.62 -1.51 11.54
CA LEU A 6 17.43 -2.57 12.53
C LEU A 6 18.78 -2.96 13.14
N PRO A 7 18.78 -3.58 14.33
CA PRO A 7 20.02 -4.03 14.99
C PRO A 7 20.82 -5.04 14.17
N LYS A 8 20.15 -5.75 13.25
CA LYS A 8 20.78 -6.65 12.29
C LYS A 8 20.95 -5.92 10.96
N GLU A 9 22.11 -6.11 10.34
CA GLU A 9 22.44 -5.50 9.07
C GLU A 9 21.46 -5.94 7.98
N GLN A 10 20.78 -4.96 7.36
CA GLN A 10 19.97 -5.17 6.16
C GLN A 10 20.58 -4.33 5.05
N HIS A 11 20.90 -4.98 3.94
CA HIS A 11 21.28 -4.27 2.72
C HIS A 11 20.04 -3.99 1.87
N PRO A 12 19.96 -2.80 1.24
CA PRO A 12 18.90 -2.51 0.28
C PRO A 12 18.83 -3.58 -0.81
N ASN A 13 17.62 -3.95 -1.20
CA ASN A 13 17.42 -4.90 -2.28
C ASN A 13 17.99 -4.35 -3.60
N LYS A 14 18.70 -5.19 -4.38
CA LYS A 14 19.30 -4.88 -5.68
C LYS A 14 18.34 -4.33 -6.75
N TYR A 15 17.03 -4.51 -6.57
CA TYR A 15 16.02 -3.99 -7.49
C TYR A 15 15.57 -2.54 -7.17
N LEU A 16 16.16 -1.88 -6.17
CA LEU A 16 15.79 -0.52 -5.77
C LEU A 16 16.60 0.54 -6.54
N ASP A 17 15.90 1.37 -7.33
CA ASP A 17 16.51 2.57 -7.95
C ASP A 17 16.75 3.71 -6.95
N LYS A 18 15.90 3.80 -5.92
CA LYS A 18 15.95 4.81 -4.85
C LYS A 18 15.53 4.20 -3.53
N TRP A 19 16.20 4.56 -2.45
CA TRP A 19 15.79 4.21 -1.09
C TRP A 19 16.09 5.31 -0.09
N VAL A 20 15.42 5.22 1.05
CA VAL A 20 15.61 6.07 2.23
C VAL A 20 15.62 5.16 3.45
N ASP A 21 16.58 5.36 4.33
CA ASP A 21 16.67 4.67 5.62
C ASP A 21 16.07 5.58 6.70
N PHE A 22 15.29 4.97 7.59
CA PHE A 22 14.61 5.66 8.69
C PHE A 22 15.10 5.11 10.03
N ASP A 23 15.31 5.99 11.01
CA ASP A 23 15.60 5.62 12.39
C ASP A 23 14.32 5.29 13.18
N PHE A 24 13.20 5.93 12.80
CA PHE A 24 11.95 5.85 13.55
C PHE A 24 10.82 5.25 12.71
N PHE A 25 10.16 4.22 13.26
CA PHE A 25 9.05 3.51 12.59
C PHE A 25 7.90 4.44 12.20
N PHE A 26 7.51 5.39 13.06
CA PHE A 26 6.38 6.28 12.79
C PHE A 26 6.64 7.21 11.60
N VAL A 27 7.88 7.66 11.42
CA VAL A 27 8.27 8.50 10.26
C VAL A 27 8.18 7.68 8.98
N ARG A 28 8.76 6.46 8.99
CA ARG A 28 8.69 5.52 7.87
C ARG A 28 7.24 5.27 7.45
N LYS A 29 6.38 4.90 8.41
CA LYS A 29 4.95 4.61 8.20
C LYS A 29 4.20 5.79 7.62
N THR A 30 4.37 6.96 8.24
CA THR A 30 3.73 8.20 7.78
C THR A 30 4.09 8.53 6.33
N LEU A 31 5.38 8.40 5.96
CA LEU A 31 5.83 8.72 4.61
C LEU A 31 5.43 7.65 3.59
N LEU A 32 5.41 6.37 3.98
CA LEU A 32 4.91 5.29 3.14
C LEU A 32 3.47 5.57 2.73
N SER A 33 2.60 5.90 3.68
CA SER A 33 1.20 6.23 3.40
C SER A 33 1.04 7.56 2.66
N LYS A 34 1.77 8.62 3.06
CA LYS A 34 1.64 9.95 2.45
C LYS A 34 1.97 9.98 0.95
N TYR A 35 2.91 9.15 0.50
CA TYR A 35 3.35 9.12 -0.90
C TYR A 35 2.78 7.94 -1.70
N SER A 36 1.84 7.20 -1.12
CA SER A 36 1.15 6.10 -1.81
C SER A 36 -0.25 6.52 -2.25
N TYR A 37 -0.70 5.93 -3.35
CA TYR A 37 -2.05 6.11 -3.89
C TYR A 37 -2.90 4.84 -3.78
N GLY A 38 -2.36 3.80 -3.13
CA GLY A 38 -2.96 2.47 -3.07
C GLY A 38 -1.99 1.50 -2.42
N PHE A 39 -2.52 0.47 -1.75
CA PHE A 39 -1.71 -0.60 -1.15
C PHE A 39 -2.06 -1.96 -1.75
N ILE A 40 -1.01 -2.75 -1.99
CA ILE A 40 -1.10 -4.17 -2.28
C ILE A 40 -0.34 -4.89 -1.18
N VAL A 41 -1.09 -5.63 -0.36
CA VAL A 41 -0.61 -6.32 0.83
C VAL A 41 -0.44 -7.78 0.48
N MET A 42 0.81 -8.25 0.49
CA MET A 42 1.16 -9.65 0.23
C MET A 42 1.13 -10.46 1.53
N PRO A 43 1.09 -11.81 1.47
CA PRO A 43 1.22 -12.65 2.65
C PRO A 43 2.44 -12.27 3.50
N GLY A 44 2.25 -12.04 4.79
CA GLY A 44 3.27 -11.51 5.67
C GLY A 44 2.89 -11.54 7.15
N GLY A 45 3.87 -11.21 7.99
CA GLY A 45 3.73 -11.25 9.46
C GLY A 45 3.26 -9.92 10.06
N PHE A 46 3.69 -9.66 11.30
CA PHE A 46 3.21 -8.51 12.07
C PHE A 46 3.43 -7.15 11.40
N GLY A 47 4.59 -6.91 10.78
CA GLY A 47 4.85 -5.63 10.10
C GLY A 47 3.88 -5.37 8.94
N THR A 48 3.53 -6.42 8.20
CA THR A 48 2.57 -6.35 7.09
C THR A 48 1.16 -6.07 7.60
N LEU A 49 0.73 -6.77 8.66
CA LEU A 49 -0.59 -6.57 9.24
C LEU A 49 -0.72 -5.21 9.93
N ASP A 50 0.33 -4.73 10.58
CA ASP A 50 0.41 -3.41 11.19
C ASP A 50 0.18 -2.31 10.15
N GLU A 51 0.88 -2.35 9.01
CA GLU A 51 0.66 -1.40 7.91
C GLU A 51 -0.76 -1.52 7.29
N PHE A 52 -1.29 -2.74 7.17
CA PHE A 52 -2.65 -2.98 6.66
C PHE A 52 -3.73 -2.39 7.58
N PHE A 53 -3.68 -2.68 8.88
CA PHE A 53 -4.66 -2.16 9.83
C PHE A 53 -4.53 -0.65 10.03
N GLU A 54 -3.31 -0.11 10.04
CA GLU A 54 -3.09 1.34 10.09
C GLU A 54 -3.77 2.03 8.90
N ALA A 55 -3.64 1.49 7.70
CA ALA A 55 -4.32 2.03 6.51
C ALA A 55 -5.85 2.00 6.65
N LEU A 56 -6.42 0.88 7.10
CA LEU A 56 -7.86 0.75 7.31
C LEU A 56 -8.38 1.78 8.32
N THR A 57 -7.74 1.89 9.48
CA THR A 57 -8.16 2.84 10.52
C THR A 57 -8.05 4.30 10.04
N MET A 58 -7.00 4.63 9.28
CA MET A 58 -6.81 5.99 8.76
C MET A 58 -7.87 6.38 7.71
N ILE A 59 -8.31 5.42 6.87
CA ILE A 59 -9.38 5.64 5.90
C ILE A 59 -10.74 5.69 6.62
N GLN A 60 -11.00 4.76 7.53
CA GLN A 60 -12.24 4.68 8.33
C GLN A 60 -12.49 5.98 9.10
N THR A 61 -11.44 6.56 9.69
CA THR A 61 -11.52 7.81 10.47
C THR A 61 -11.43 9.08 9.62
N GLY A 62 -11.35 8.95 8.29
CA GLY A 62 -11.28 10.08 7.36
C GLY A 62 -10.00 10.91 7.46
N LYS A 63 -8.93 10.36 8.03
CA LYS A 63 -7.63 11.04 8.13
C LYS A 63 -6.85 10.99 6.83
N PHE A 64 -7.11 9.98 6.00
CA PHE A 64 -6.62 9.90 4.61
C PHE A 64 -7.77 10.03 3.62
N GLN A 65 -7.42 10.50 2.40
CA GLN A 65 -8.29 10.28 1.26
C GLN A 65 -8.46 8.78 1.03
N LYS A 66 -9.67 8.38 0.65
CA LYS A 66 -9.95 6.98 0.30
C LYS A 66 -9.01 6.58 -0.84
N PHE A 67 -8.22 5.53 -0.61
CA PHE A 67 -7.39 4.92 -1.63
C PHE A 67 -7.57 3.40 -1.59
N PRO A 68 -7.38 2.70 -2.71
CA PRO A 68 -7.63 1.26 -2.78
C PRO A 68 -6.61 0.43 -2.01
N ILE A 69 -7.12 -0.60 -1.32
CA ILE A 69 -6.31 -1.60 -0.62
C ILE A 69 -6.65 -2.98 -1.18
N VAL A 70 -5.61 -3.74 -1.54
CA VAL A 70 -5.72 -5.13 -1.99
C VAL A 70 -4.97 -6.03 -1.03
N LEU A 71 -5.61 -7.11 -0.58
CA LEU A 71 -5.00 -8.17 0.20
C LEU A 71 -4.84 -9.41 -0.68
N MET A 72 -3.61 -9.78 -1.02
CA MET A 72 -3.30 -10.91 -1.90
C MET A 72 -3.16 -12.20 -1.11
N GLY A 73 -3.71 -13.31 -1.63
CA GLY A 73 -3.62 -14.63 -0.98
C GLY A 73 -4.89 -14.99 -0.22
N VAL A 74 -5.95 -15.36 -0.94
CA VAL A 74 -7.28 -15.66 -0.35
C VAL A 74 -7.18 -16.73 0.72
N ASP A 75 -6.53 -17.86 0.40
CA ASP A 75 -6.40 -18.97 1.34
C ASP A 75 -5.53 -18.62 2.56
N TYR A 76 -4.45 -17.86 2.35
CA TYR A 76 -3.57 -17.42 3.44
C TYR A 76 -4.30 -16.52 4.44
N HIS A 77 -5.17 -15.64 3.94
CA HIS A 77 -5.91 -14.68 4.75
C HIS A 77 -7.32 -15.14 5.16
N LYS A 78 -7.70 -16.39 4.90
CA LYS A 78 -9.05 -16.90 5.20
C LYS A 78 -9.46 -16.72 6.67
N ALA A 79 -8.61 -17.16 7.60
CA ALA A 79 -8.90 -17.02 9.04
C ALA A 79 -9.01 -15.55 9.48
N LEU A 80 -8.23 -14.67 8.85
CA LEU A 80 -8.28 -13.24 9.09
C LEU A 80 -9.59 -12.63 8.54
N ALA A 81 -10.02 -13.05 7.34
CA ALA A 81 -11.29 -12.64 6.75
C ALA A 81 -12.49 -13.07 7.61
N GLU A 82 -12.46 -14.28 8.15
CA GLU A 82 -13.46 -14.78 9.13
C GLU A 82 -13.46 -13.92 10.40
N HIS A 83 -12.28 -13.49 10.87
CA HIS A 83 -12.18 -12.57 12.00
C HIS A 83 -12.82 -11.21 11.70
N PHE A 84 -12.67 -10.66 10.49
CA PHE A 84 -13.35 -9.42 10.10
C PHE A 84 -14.88 -9.52 10.17
N GLN A 85 -15.45 -10.66 9.78
CA GLN A 85 -16.90 -10.90 9.92
C GLN A 85 -17.33 -10.92 11.38
N ARG A 86 -16.49 -11.46 12.27
CA ARG A 86 -16.72 -11.38 13.72
C ARG A 86 -16.69 -9.95 14.20
N LEU A 87 -15.73 -9.12 13.76
CA LEU A 87 -15.66 -7.71 14.15
C LEU A 87 -16.95 -6.95 13.81
N VAL A 88 -17.57 -7.25 12.66
CA VAL A 88 -18.88 -6.69 12.26
C VAL A 88 -20.00 -7.20 13.18
N THR A 89 -20.03 -8.50 13.46
CA THR A 89 -21.06 -9.12 14.31
C THR A 89 -21.02 -8.56 15.74
N GLU A 90 -19.82 -8.38 16.28
CA GLU A 90 -19.57 -7.75 17.59
C GLU A 90 -19.69 -6.21 17.56
N LYS A 91 -20.03 -5.62 16.39
CA LYS A 91 -20.23 -4.18 16.19
C LYS A 91 -19.00 -3.33 16.53
N THR A 92 -17.82 -3.89 16.37
CA THR A 92 -16.54 -3.18 16.55
C THR A 92 -16.10 -2.42 15.29
N ILE A 93 -16.65 -2.78 14.13
CA ILE A 93 -16.53 -2.06 12.85
C ILE A 93 -17.89 -2.03 12.16
N ASP A 94 -18.07 -1.10 11.21
CA ASP A 94 -19.28 -1.04 10.39
C ASP A 94 -19.21 -2.07 9.24
N PRO A 95 -20.32 -2.72 8.83
CA PRO A 95 -20.32 -3.60 7.66
C PRO A 95 -19.77 -2.96 6.37
N PHE A 96 -19.91 -1.64 6.20
CA PHE A 96 -19.37 -0.90 5.07
C PHE A 96 -17.84 -0.79 5.10
N ASP A 97 -17.20 -0.95 6.26
CA ASP A 97 -15.73 -0.92 6.39
C ASP A 97 -15.07 -2.12 5.67
N LEU A 98 -15.80 -3.23 5.50
CA LEU A 98 -15.34 -4.37 4.70
C LEU A 98 -15.22 -4.05 3.20
N ARG A 99 -15.74 -2.91 2.74
CA ARG A 99 -15.60 -2.44 1.35
C ARG A 99 -14.34 -1.61 1.14
N LEU A 100 -13.58 -1.33 2.19
CA LEU A 100 -12.34 -0.54 2.11
C LEU A 100 -11.20 -1.29 1.41
N PHE A 101 -11.30 -2.62 1.30
CA PHE A 101 -10.30 -3.46 0.67
C PHE A 101 -10.96 -4.63 -0.07
N ILE A 102 -10.19 -5.25 -0.96
CA ILE A 102 -10.55 -6.54 -1.59
C ILE A 102 -9.55 -7.62 -1.19
N ILE A 103 -9.99 -8.89 -1.19
CA ILE A 103 -9.11 -10.05 -1.04
C ILE A 103 -9.16 -10.84 -2.34
N THR A 104 -8.03 -11.07 -2.99
CA THR A 104 -7.98 -11.77 -4.28
C THR A 104 -6.66 -12.49 -4.52
N ASP A 105 -6.67 -13.49 -5.39
CA ASP A 105 -5.48 -14.13 -5.95
C ASP A 105 -5.20 -13.67 -7.40
N SER A 106 -6.13 -12.94 -8.03
CA SER A 106 -5.97 -12.44 -9.40
C SER A 106 -5.18 -11.14 -9.40
N VAL A 107 -4.06 -11.15 -10.13
CA VAL A 107 -3.27 -9.94 -10.39
C VAL A 107 -4.08 -8.95 -11.24
N GLU A 108 -4.88 -9.44 -12.16
CA GLU A 108 -5.73 -8.63 -13.04
C GLU A 108 -6.78 -7.87 -12.24
N GLU A 109 -7.46 -8.54 -11.31
CA GLU A 109 -8.43 -7.92 -10.41
C GLU A 109 -7.77 -6.87 -9.50
N ALA A 110 -6.61 -7.20 -8.92
CA ALA A 110 -5.85 -6.27 -8.10
C ALA A 110 -5.45 -5.00 -8.89
N VAL A 111 -4.92 -5.18 -10.10
CA VAL A 111 -4.51 -4.07 -10.98
C VAL A 111 -5.71 -3.22 -11.37
N GLU A 112 -6.84 -3.84 -11.74
CA GLU A 112 -8.05 -3.12 -12.11
C GLU A 112 -8.63 -2.32 -10.94
N HIS A 113 -8.61 -2.90 -9.74
CA HIS A 113 -9.03 -2.21 -8.52
C HIS A 113 -8.17 -0.96 -8.23
N ILE A 114 -6.85 -1.08 -8.36
CA ILE A 114 -5.94 0.07 -8.23
C ILE A 114 -6.18 1.09 -9.35
N ARG A 115 -6.32 0.65 -10.60
CA ARG A 115 -6.51 1.52 -11.76
C ARG A 115 -7.75 2.40 -11.58
N LYS A 116 -8.87 1.81 -11.21
CA LYS A 116 -10.14 2.53 -11.03
C LYS A 116 -10.10 3.47 -9.83
N ASN A 117 -9.71 2.99 -8.66
CA ASN A 117 -9.88 3.75 -7.41
C ASN A 117 -8.66 4.62 -7.04
N ALA A 118 -7.50 4.43 -7.69
CA ALA A 118 -6.33 5.29 -7.50
C ALA A 118 -6.08 6.19 -8.71
N ILE A 119 -6.01 5.63 -9.91
CA ILE A 119 -5.57 6.41 -11.08
C ILE A 119 -6.66 7.37 -11.55
N GLU A 120 -7.90 6.89 -11.68
CA GLU A 120 -9.01 7.71 -12.16
C GLU A 120 -9.44 8.73 -11.08
N GLU A 121 -9.63 8.28 -9.83
CA GLU A 121 -10.07 9.16 -8.74
C GLU A 121 -9.07 10.28 -8.41
N PHE A 122 -7.76 9.97 -8.38
CA PHE A 122 -6.73 10.98 -8.12
C PHE A 122 -6.24 11.68 -9.39
N GLY A 123 -6.80 11.36 -10.56
CA GLY A 123 -6.44 11.97 -11.85
C GLY A 123 -4.96 11.78 -12.23
N LEU A 124 -4.37 10.64 -11.85
CA LEU A 124 -2.94 10.39 -12.03
C LEU A 124 -2.60 10.26 -13.51
N LYS A 125 -1.71 11.13 -14.00
CA LYS A 125 -1.22 11.09 -15.38
C LYS A 125 0.17 10.51 -15.41
N LYS A 126 0.39 9.53 -16.29
CA LYS A 126 1.73 9.01 -16.57
C LYS A 126 2.62 10.17 -17.03
N LYS A 127 3.63 10.51 -16.24
CA LYS A 127 4.61 11.54 -16.61
C LYS A 127 5.26 11.11 -17.92
N LYS A 128 5.12 11.91 -18.98
CA LYS A 128 5.85 11.69 -20.23
C LYS A 128 7.35 11.72 -19.89
N LYS A 129 8.09 10.67 -20.23
CA LYS A 129 9.56 10.72 -20.18
C LYS A 129 9.97 11.87 -21.11
N MET A 130 10.58 12.91 -20.56
CA MET A 130 11.25 13.93 -21.38
C MET A 130 12.28 13.20 -22.23
N LYS A 131 12.19 13.34 -23.55
CA LYS A 131 13.27 12.89 -24.42
C LYS A 131 14.48 13.74 -24.08
N ARG A 132 15.61 13.09 -23.79
CA ARG A 132 16.89 13.80 -23.60
C ARG A 132 17.18 14.61 -24.85
N TRP A 133 17.42 15.91 -24.70
CA TRP A 133 17.66 16.82 -25.82
C TRP A 133 19.15 17.14 -25.92
N TRP A 134 19.77 16.71 -27.01
CA TRP A 134 21.21 16.92 -27.27
C TRP A 134 21.61 18.41 -27.25
N ILE A 135 20.70 19.32 -27.65
CA ILE A 135 20.91 20.78 -27.60
C ILE A 135 21.11 21.31 -26.17
N LEU A 136 20.58 20.61 -25.16
CA LEU A 136 20.72 20.97 -23.74
C LEU A 136 21.91 20.27 -23.06
N GLY A 137 22.75 19.56 -23.81
CA GLY A 137 23.93 18.86 -23.27
C GLY A 137 23.63 17.56 -22.52
N GLU A 138 22.38 17.08 -22.54
CA GLU A 138 22.02 15.79 -21.95
C GLU A 138 22.53 14.64 -22.82
N LYS A 139 23.54 13.90 -22.34
CA LYS A 139 24.04 12.68 -23.01
C LYS A 139 23.09 11.49 -22.77
N ASN A 140 22.95 10.67 -23.81
CA ASN A 140 22.08 9.49 -23.86
C ASN A 140 22.36 8.48 -22.75
#